data_AF-A0A9W6KWU0-F1
#
_entry.id   AF-A0A9W6KWU0-F1
#
_cell.length_a   1.000
_cell.length_b   1.000
_cell.length_c   1.000
_cell.angle_alpha   90.00
_cell.angle_beta   90.00
_cell.angle_gamma   90.00
#
_symmetry.space_group_name_H-M   'P 1'
#
loop_
_entity.id
_entity.type
_entity.pdbx_description
1 polymer ?
#
loop_
_entity_poly.entity_id
_entity_poly.type
_entity_poly.pdbx_seq_one_letter_code
_entity_poly.pdbx_strand_id
1 'polypeptide(L)'
;MLDVDWPAARRAAVLAASGAVTVLTAAGLHDLGDEPAPDLDRGGELAYVLFTSGSSGTPKGVMVHHDGLAAILAGWERAYRLGERVTSVLQMAAFGFDVFVGDLARALGTGARLVLCPRPTLAEPGRLLALIERERIDFAEFVPVVARALTAHAEAVGATLGCVAVAVVGSDVVYRHELAALRRLLGPDGVVVNSYGLTEATIDSTWSVVGADEGHDRRALIGRPYPGADIAVLDERGGLTPPGVPGTLHIGGVAVARGYLGAPARTAERFVPDPAGGGARLYDTGDLVRWVATGDGWQLEYLGRRARRGRGRPAHAARRRRRGRARPPGRRRGRARRLSGCIGTGDRRPGRARPRPERAAAPGDAADPVRGPAPPAAVEQRQGRPADPGRAAPRRRRVPRLGPRAAHRRRAAAAVRLA
;
A
#
# COMPACT_ATOMS: atom_id res chain seq x y z
N MET A 1 -7.10 10.96 8.27
CA MET A 1 -7.28 11.21 6.82
C MET A 1 -8.66 10.73 6.40
N LEU A 2 -9.38 11.47 5.55
CA LEU A 2 -10.74 11.16 5.09
C LEU A 2 -10.79 11.23 3.57
N ASP A 3 -11.23 10.14 2.93
CA ASP A 3 -11.47 10.14 1.49
C ASP A 3 -12.89 10.66 1.21
N VAL A 4 -12.99 11.68 0.34
CA VAL A 4 -14.25 12.31 -0.03
C VAL A 4 -15.18 11.35 -0.78
N ASP A 5 -14.62 10.34 -1.44
CA ASP A 5 -15.37 9.38 -2.24
C ASP A 5 -15.93 8.21 -1.39
N TRP A 6 -15.60 8.15 -0.10
CA TRP A 6 -16.22 7.19 0.80
C TRP A 6 -17.71 7.50 1.02
N PRO A 7 -18.56 6.48 1.28
CA PRO A 7 -19.95 6.73 1.67
C PRO A 7 -20.06 7.68 2.86
N ALA A 8 -21.05 8.58 2.85
CA ALA A 8 -21.23 9.59 3.90
C ALA A 8 -21.27 8.99 5.31
N ALA A 9 -21.95 7.86 5.49
CA ALA A 9 -22.00 7.14 6.76
C ALA A 9 -20.61 6.69 7.26
N ARG A 10 -19.72 6.27 6.35
CA ARG A 10 -18.34 5.91 6.70
C ARG A 10 -17.55 7.14 7.12
N ARG A 11 -17.65 8.25 6.37
CA ARG A 11 -16.97 9.50 6.71
C ARG A 11 -17.41 10.02 8.08
N ALA A 12 -18.71 10.01 8.35
CA ALA A 12 -19.27 10.38 9.65
C ALA A 12 -18.77 9.47 10.78
N ALA A 13 -18.74 8.15 10.58
CA ALA A 13 -18.23 7.20 11.57
C ALA A 13 -16.73 7.40 11.88
N VAL A 14 -15.92 7.69 10.85
CA VAL A 14 -14.49 7.98 11.05
C VAL A 14 -14.29 9.31 11.79
N LEU A 15 -15.03 10.36 11.42
CA LEU A 15 -14.98 11.66 12.11
C LEU A 15 -15.37 11.54 13.59
N ALA A 16 -16.47 10.83 13.89
CA ALA A 16 -16.90 10.61 15.26
C ALA A 16 -15.88 9.83 16.09
N ALA A 17 -15.16 8.89 15.46
CA ALA A 17 -14.18 8.04 16.14
C ALA A 17 -12.75 8.62 16.19
N SER A 18 -12.45 9.66 15.42
CA SER A 18 -11.07 10.16 15.26
C SER A 18 -10.59 11.05 16.40
N GLY A 19 -11.51 11.69 17.14
CA GLY A 19 -11.18 12.74 18.10
C GLY A 19 -10.58 13.99 17.44
N ALA A 20 -10.86 14.22 16.15
CA ALA A 20 -10.35 15.38 15.43
C ALA A 20 -10.89 16.69 16.00
N VAL A 21 -9.99 17.62 16.32
CA VAL A 21 -10.31 18.98 16.79
C VAL A 21 -10.71 19.89 15.62
N THR A 22 -10.14 19.63 14.44
CA THR A 22 -10.34 20.44 13.23
C THR A 22 -10.42 19.53 12.01
N VAL A 23 -11.25 19.91 11.04
CA VAL A 23 -11.38 19.24 9.75
C VAL A 23 -10.96 20.20 8.64
N LEU A 24 -9.78 19.94 8.06
CA LEU A 24 -9.31 20.70 6.91
C LEU A 24 -10.04 20.22 5.65
N THR A 25 -10.62 21.16 4.91
CA THR A 25 -11.30 20.94 3.63
C THR A 25 -10.77 21.90 2.59
N ALA A 26 -11.06 21.68 1.30
CA ALA A 26 -10.62 22.58 0.24
C ALA A 26 -11.02 24.05 0.49
N ALA A 27 -12.21 24.28 1.03
CA ALA A 27 -12.70 25.63 1.34
C ALA A 27 -11.95 26.30 2.51
N GLY A 28 -11.40 25.52 3.44
CA GLY A 28 -10.69 26.03 4.62
C GLY A 28 -9.17 26.10 4.47
N LEU A 29 -8.62 25.78 3.30
CA LEU A 29 -7.17 25.86 3.04
C LEU A 29 -6.68 27.30 2.85
N HIS A 30 -7.56 28.22 2.44
CA HIS A 30 -7.22 29.63 2.21
C HIS A 30 -6.86 30.40 3.48
N ASP A 31 -7.21 29.86 4.66
CA ASP A 31 -6.96 30.47 5.97
C ASP A 31 -5.62 30.03 6.60
N LEU A 32 -4.84 29.18 5.92
CA LEU A 32 -3.51 28.79 6.36
C LEU A 32 -2.50 29.86 5.91
N GLY A 33 -2.02 30.68 6.85
CA GLY A 33 -0.96 31.66 6.59
C GLY A 33 0.39 31.00 6.28
N ASP A 34 1.30 31.75 5.65
CA ASP A 34 2.67 31.34 5.30
C ASP A 34 3.64 31.30 6.51
N GLU A 35 3.13 31.06 7.72
CA GLU A 35 3.97 31.02 8.91
C GLU A 35 4.95 29.83 8.83
N PRO A 36 6.24 30.04 9.16
CA PRO A 36 7.20 28.96 9.16
C PRO A 36 6.75 27.86 10.09
N ALA A 37 6.86 26.60 9.64
CA ALA A 37 6.53 25.45 10.45
C ALA A 37 7.34 25.51 11.77
N PRO A 38 6.69 25.40 12.93
CA PRO A 38 7.40 25.41 14.19
C PRO A 38 8.38 24.24 14.26
N ASP A 39 9.58 24.49 14.79
CA ASP A 39 10.56 23.44 15.08
C ASP A 39 10.04 22.59 16.23
N LEU A 40 9.46 21.43 15.89
CA LEU A 40 8.84 20.52 16.85
C LEU A 40 9.57 19.19 16.80
N ASP A 41 10.20 18.82 17.91
CA ASP A 41 10.61 17.44 18.15
C ASP A 41 9.34 16.61 18.39
N ARG A 42 8.96 15.84 17.36
CA ARG A 42 7.76 14.99 17.35
C ARG A 42 8.09 13.53 17.68
N GLY A 43 9.27 13.24 18.22
CA GLY A 43 9.66 11.89 18.64
C GLY A 43 8.62 11.28 19.58
N GLY A 44 8.19 10.03 19.30
CA GLY A 44 7.14 9.35 20.05
C GLY A 44 5.70 9.89 19.86
N GLU A 45 5.50 11.05 19.23
CA GLU A 45 4.17 11.56 18.87
C GLU A 45 3.55 10.78 17.70
N LEU A 46 2.24 10.93 17.53
CA LEU A 46 1.53 10.32 16.40
C LEU A 46 1.75 11.16 15.14
N ALA A 47 2.18 10.51 14.06
CA ALA A 47 2.23 11.11 12.73
C ALA A 47 0.85 11.09 12.07
N TYR A 48 0.12 9.97 12.19
CA TYR A 48 -1.21 9.85 11.62
C TYR A 48 -2.05 8.77 12.29
N VAL A 49 -3.37 8.91 12.13
CA VAL A 49 -4.33 7.85 12.41
C VAL A 49 -5.03 7.47 11.12
N LEU A 50 -4.90 6.19 10.72
CA LEU A 50 -5.53 5.65 9.52
C LEU A 50 -6.56 4.60 9.87
N PHE A 51 -7.75 4.73 9.28
CA PHE A 51 -8.89 3.88 9.60
C PHE A 51 -9.02 2.73 8.61
N THR A 52 -8.76 1.51 9.09
CA THR A 52 -8.86 0.28 8.31
C THR A 52 -10.26 -0.34 8.43
N SER A 53 -10.64 -1.21 7.49
CA SER A 53 -11.90 -1.96 7.55
C SER A 53 -11.86 -2.96 8.71
N GLY A 54 -12.52 -2.62 9.81
CA GLY A 54 -12.64 -3.54 10.93
C GLY A 54 -13.49 -4.76 10.57
N SER A 55 -13.04 -5.94 10.99
CA SER A 55 -13.80 -7.20 10.87
C SER A 55 -15.18 -7.17 11.55
N SER A 56 -15.46 -6.16 12.39
CA SER A 56 -16.73 -5.94 13.08
C SER A 56 -17.64 -4.91 12.39
N GLY A 57 -17.29 -4.41 11.19
CA GLY A 57 -18.01 -3.35 10.49
C GLY A 57 -17.66 -1.93 10.94
N THR A 58 -17.21 -1.75 12.19
CA THR A 58 -16.69 -0.47 12.70
C THR A 58 -15.25 -0.22 12.22
N PRO A 59 -14.93 0.94 11.61
CA PRO A 59 -13.57 1.32 11.27
C PRO A 59 -12.64 1.26 12.50
N LYS A 60 -11.40 0.80 12.32
CA LYS A 60 -10.39 0.77 13.39
C LYS A 60 -9.30 1.78 13.06
N GLY A 61 -9.11 2.79 13.90
CA GLY A 61 -8.04 3.77 13.75
C GLY A 61 -6.72 3.18 14.23
N VAL A 62 -5.75 3.01 13.34
CA VAL A 62 -4.38 2.60 13.67
C VAL A 62 -3.57 3.85 13.95
N MET A 63 -2.95 3.92 15.13
CA MET A 63 -2.19 5.09 15.59
C MET A 63 -0.70 4.90 15.28
N VAL A 64 -0.21 5.57 14.24
CA VAL A 64 1.18 5.46 13.75
C VAL A 64 2.02 6.62 14.24
N HIS A 65 3.25 6.33 14.66
CA HIS A 65 4.20 7.30 15.21
C HIS A 65 5.10 7.92 14.14
N HIS A 66 5.62 9.13 14.41
CA HIS A 66 6.66 9.74 13.58
C HIS A 66 7.92 8.86 13.48
N ASP A 67 8.33 8.23 14.58
CA ASP A 67 9.53 7.37 14.60
C ASP A 67 9.39 6.16 13.67
N GLY A 68 8.18 5.58 13.59
CA GLY A 68 7.90 4.48 12.67
C GLY A 68 8.02 4.93 11.21
N LEU A 69 7.48 6.11 10.88
CA LEU A 69 7.57 6.68 9.54
C LEU A 69 9.01 7.03 9.16
N ALA A 70 9.78 7.62 10.08
CA ALA A 70 11.19 7.91 9.87
C ALA A 70 12.03 6.64 9.68
N ALA A 71 11.73 5.60 10.46
CA ALA A 71 12.43 4.32 10.36
C ALA A 71 12.17 3.62 9.02
N ILE A 72 10.92 3.55 8.56
CA ILE A 72 10.62 2.92 7.27
C ILE A 72 11.19 3.73 6.10
N LEU A 73 11.20 5.06 6.18
CA LEU A 73 11.87 5.91 5.18
C LEU A 73 13.37 5.59 5.10
N ALA A 74 14.06 5.48 6.24
CA ALA A 74 15.46 5.05 6.27
C ALA A 74 15.65 3.61 5.75
N GLY A 75 14.65 2.74 5.96
CA GLY A 75 14.62 1.39 5.43
C GLY A 75 14.54 1.37 3.90
N TRP A 76 13.61 2.13 3.31
CA TRP A 76 13.48 2.30 1.87
C TRP A 76 14.71 2.97 1.26
N GLU A 77 15.28 4.00 1.89
CA GLU A 77 16.51 4.65 1.42
C GLU A 77 17.63 3.62 1.22
N ARG A 78 17.84 2.73 2.18
CA ARG A 78 18.87 1.69 2.07
C ARG A 78 18.50 0.58 1.08
N ALA A 79 17.25 0.15 1.07
CA ALA A 79 16.79 -0.95 0.22
C ALA A 79 16.73 -0.55 -1.27
N TYR A 80 16.29 0.67 -1.54
CA TYR A 80 15.97 1.18 -2.89
C TYR A 80 16.98 2.20 -3.39
N ARG A 81 17.87 2.71 -2.53
CA ARG A 81 18.82 3.80 -2.83
C ARG A 81 18.08 5.04 -3.33
N LEU A 82 17.01 5.43 -2.62
CA LEU A 82 16.09 6.48 -3.08
C LEU A 82 16.85 7.77 -3.41
N GLY A 83 17.69 8.28 -2.51
CA GLY A 83 18.46 9.51 -2.74
C GLY A 83 19.47 9.46 -3.89
N GLU A 84 19.82 8.27 -4.39
CA GLU A 84 20.76 8.10 -5.50
C GLU A 84 20.07 7.82 -6.84
N ARG A 85 18.86 7.25 -6.81
CA ARG A 85 18.19 6.69 -8.00
C ARG A 85 16.83 7.32 -8.31
N VAL A 86 16.22 8.00 -7.35
CA VAL A 86 14.82 8.44 -7.44
C VAL A 86 14.76 9.96 -7.42
N THR A 87 14.12 10.51 -8.44
CA THR A 87 13.90 11.95 -8.63
C THR A 87 12.42 12.27 -8.84
N SER A 88 11.59 11.29 -9.20
CA SER A 88 10.16 11.47 -9.45
C SER A 88 9.34 10.24 -9.04
N VAL A 89 8.56 10.39 -7.97
CA VAL A 89 7.66 9.37 -7.41
C VAL A 89 6.25 9.58 -7.94
N LEU A 90 5.62 8.51 -8.44
CA LEU A 90 4.21 8.51 -8.82
C LEU A 90 3.30 8.10 -7.65
N GLN A 91 2.37 8.97 -7.29
CA GLN A 91 1.39 8.77 -6.24
C GLN A 91 0.08 8.24 -6.84
N MET A 92 -0.31 7.01 -6.51
CA MET A 92 -1.56 6.39 -7.00
C MET A 92 -2.54 5.98 -5.89
N ALA A 93 -2.03 5.70 -4.69
CA ALA A 93 -2.84 5.26 -3.56
C ALA A 93 -3.92 6.29 -3.17
N ALA A 94 -5.09 5.80 -2.75
CA ALA A 94 -6.13 6.67 -2.20
C ALA A 94 -5.66 7.28 -0.86
N PHE A 95 -6.13 8.48 -0.54
CA PHE A 95 -5.80 9.21 0.70
C PHE A 95 -6.12 8.43 1.99
N GLY A 96 -7.06 7.48 1.92
CA GLY A 96 -7.42 6.59 3.02
C GLY A 96 -6.57 5.32 3.13
N PHE A 97 -5.50 5.19 2.34
CA PHE A 97 -4.58 4.06 2.34
C PHE A 97 -3.18 4.55 2.70
N ASP A 98 -2.46 3.79 3.53
CA ASP A 98 -1.19 4.21 4.13
C ASP A 98 -0.04 4.35 3.12
N VAL A 99 -0.09 3.62 2.00
CA VAL A 99 0.85 3.82 0.86
C VAL A 99 0.81 5.26 0.32
N PHE A 100 -0.29 6.00 0.46
CA PHE A 100 -0.30 7.44 0.13
C PHE A 100 0.69 8.23 0.99
N VAL A 101 0.75 7.93 2.29
CA VAL A 101 1.74 8.52 3.20
C VAL A 101 3.15 8.04 2.85
N GLY A 102 3.29 6.79 2.40
CA GLY A 102 4.54 6.25 1.88
C GLY A 102 5.07 7.02 0.66
N ASP A 103 4.21 7.28 -0.34
CA ASP A 103 4.58 8.05 -1.53
C ASP A 103 5.03 9.47 -1.16
N LEU A 104 4.33 10.14 -0.24
CA LEU A 104 4.72 11.44 0.30
C LEU A 104 6.09 11.39 0.99
N ALA A 105 6.31 10.42 1.88
CA ALA A 105 7.54 10.28 2.63
C ALA A 105 8.73 9.95 1.72
N ARG A 106 8.55 9.04 0.75
CA ARG A 106 9.57 8.69 -0.24
C ARG A 106 9.95 9.89 -1.10
N ALA A 107 8.99 10.69 -1.56
CA ALA A 107 9.27 11.85 -2.38
C ALA A 107 9.87 13.01 -1.58
N LEU A 108 9.12 13.54 -0.61
CA LEU A 108 9.48 14.75 0.12
C LEU A 108 10.62 14.53 1.11
N GLY A 109 10.76 13.31 1.64
CA GLY A 109 11.85 12.94 2.54
C GLY A 109 13.20 12.79 1.84
N THR A 110 13.24 12.68 0.51
CA THR A 110 14.47 12.51 -0.28
C THR A 110 14.73 13.68 -1.24
N GLY A 111 13.80 14.65 -1.32
CA GLY A 111 13.88 15.77 -2.24
C GLY A 111 13.41 15.46 -3.67
N ALA A 112 12.82 14.28 -3.88
CA ALA A 112 12.21 13.91 -5.15
C ALA A 112 10.86 14.62 -5.38
N ARG A 113 10.49 14.74 -6.65
CA ARG A 113 9.20 15.27 -7.08
C ARG A 113 8.09 14.24 -6.83
N LEU A 114 6.96 14.67 -6.29
CA LEU A 114 5.75 13.85 -6.20
C LEU A 114 4.79 14.19 -7.34
N VAL A 115 4.38 13.19 -8.13
CA VAL A 115 3.40 13.34 -9.21
C VAL A 115 2.10 12.65 -8.81
N LEU A 116 1.02 13.43 -8.67
CA LEU A 116 -0.30 12.90 -8.31
C LEU A 116 -0.99 12.30 -9.53
N CYS A 117 -1.32 11.01 -9.48
CA CYS A 117 -2.05 10.33 -10.54
C CYS A 117 -3.56 10.53 -10.41
N PRO A 118 -4.25 11.16 -11.38
CA PRO A 118 -5.70 11.26 -11.34
C PRO A 118 -6.37 9.88 -11.42
N ARG A 119 -7.47 9.66 -10.70
CA ARG A 119 -8.20 8.38 -10.72
C ARG A 119 -8.60 7.90 -12.13
N PRO A 120 -9.10 8.77 -13.04
CA PRO A 120 -9.40 8.34 -14.42
C PRO A 120 -8.15 7.90 -15.19
N THR A 121 -6.99 8.49 -14.90
CA THR A 121 -5.70 8.09 -15.50
C THR A 121 -5.25 6.74 -14.97
N LEU A 122 -5.37 6.50 -13.66
CA LEU A 122 -5.04 5.22 -13.03
C LEU A 122 -5.89 4.05 -13.57
N ALA A 123 -7.16 4.32 -13.88
CA ALA A 123 -8.10 3.31 -14.39
C ALA A 123 -7.84 2.89 -15.85
N GLU A 124 -7.06 3.67 -16.60
CA GLU A 124 -6.79 3.45 -18.03
C GLU A 124 -5.29 3.20 -18.25
N PRO A 125 -4.85 1.95 -18.50
CA PRO A 125 -3.44 1.60 -18.61
C PRO A 125 -2.63 2.44 -19.61
N GLY A 126 -3.23 2.81 -20.74
CA GLY A 126 -2.58 3.66 -21.74
C GLY A 126 -2.38 5.11 -21.27
N ARG A 127 -3.33 5.67 -20.51
CA ARG A 127 -3.16 7.00 -19.91
C ARG A 127 -2.13 6.96 -18.78
N LEU A 128 -2.12 5.89 -18.00
CA LEU A 128 -1.11 5.68 -16.95
C LEU A 128 0.30 5.57 -17.55
N LEU A 129 0.47 4.77 -18.60
CA LEU A 129 1.73 4.66 -19.33
C LEU A 129 2.19 6.03 -19.86
N ALA A 130 1.30 6.76 -20.54
CA ALA A 130 1.62 8.09 -21.06
C ALA A 130 1.94 9.12 -19.95
N LEU A 131 1.35 8.99 -18.76
CA LEU A 131 1.72 9.79 -17.59
C LEU A 131 3.12 9.44 -17.09
N ILE A 132 3.44 8.15 -16.96
CA ILE A 132 4.75 7.66 -16.51
C ILE A 132 5.85 8.19 -17.44
N GLU A 133 5.65 8.10 -18.75
CA GLU A 133 6.61 8.56 -19.76
C GLU A 133 6.77 10.08 -19.75
N ARG A 134 5.64 10.82 -19.83
CA ARG A 134 5.65 12.29 -19.88
C ARG A 134 6.31 12.90 -18.65
N GLU A 135 6.01 12.35 -17.47
CA GLU A 135 6.52 12.84 -16.19
C GLU A 135 7.84 12.19 -15.78
N ARG A 136 8.41 11.32 -16.63
CA ARG A 136 9.66 10.59 -16.37
C ARG A 136 9.70 9.97 -14.97
N ILE A 137 8.64 9.26 -14.61
CA ILE A 137 8.53 8.62 -13.30
C ILE A 137 9.62 7.55 -13.17
N ASP A 138 10.46 7.66 -12.14
CA ASP A 138 11.53 6.69 -11.84
C ASP A 138 11.22 5.80 -10.63
N PHE A 139 10.22 6.15 -9.82
CA PHE A 139 9.69 5.30 -8.76
C PHE A 139 8.16 5.22 -8.81
N ALA A 140 7.62 4.00 -8.76
CA ALA A 140 6.18 3.78 -8.57
C ALA A 140 5.90 2.51 -7.75
N GLU A 141 4.91 2.58 -6.86
CA GLU A 141 4.39 1.43 -6.13
C GLU A 141 2.99 1.05 -6.61
N PHE A 142 2.85 -0.16 -7.14
CA PHE A 142 1.62 -0.67 -7.74
C PHE A 142 0.95 -1.71 -6.85
N VAL A 143 -0.38 -1.70 -6.83
CA VAL A 143 -1.15 -2.90 -6.46
C VAL A 143 -1.13 -3.89 -7.63
N PRO A 144 -1.19 -5.23 -7.41
CA PRO A 144 -1.00 -6.21 -8.47
C PRO A 144 -1.94 -6.04 -9.66
N VAL A 145 -3.20 -5.64 -9.43
CA VAL A 145 -4.17 -5.40 -10.51
C VAL A 145 -3.73 -4.27 -11.46
N VAL A 146 -3.13 -3.20 -10.93
CA VAL A 146 -2.63 -2.08 -11.75
C VAL A 146 -1.36 -2.51 -12.49
N ALA A 147 -0.44 -3.19 -11.80
CA ALA A 147 0.79 -3.71 -12.42
C ALA A 147 0.48 -4.66 -13.60
N ARG A 148 -0.47 -5.58 -13.43
CA ARG A 148 -0.93 -6.50 -14.49
C ARG A 148 -1.49 -5.76 -15.70
N ALA A 149 -2.40 -4.82 -15.46
CA ALA A 149 -3.07 -4.08 -16.53
C ALA A 149 -2.08 -3.19 -17.30
N LEU A 150 -1.17 -2.52 -16.60
CA LEU A 150 -0.10 -1.72 -17.21
C LEU A 150 0.87 -2.60 -18.02
N THR A 151 1.31 -3.72 -17.45
CA THR A 151 2.23 -4.65 -18.12
C THR A 151 1.62 -5.20 -19.41
N ALA A 152 0.39 -5.72 -19.34
CA ALA A 152 -0.30 -6.27 -20.51
C ALA A 152 -0.51 -5.21 -21.60
N HIS A 153 -0.84 -3.96 -21.21
CA HIS A 153 -0.99 -2.88 -22.17
C HIS A 153 0.33 -2.51 -22.84
N ALA A 154 1.40 -2.33 -22.06
CA ALA A 154 2.72 -1.99 -22.58
C ALA A 154 3.26 -3.07 -23.53
N GLU A 155 3.10 -4.36 -23.19
CA GLU A 155 3.45 -5.48 -24.08
C GLU A 155 2.64 -5.44 -25.38
N ALA A 156 1.33 -5.17 -25.31
CA ALA A 156 0.46 -5.14 -26.48
C ALA A 156 0.79 -4.01 -27.48
N VAL A 157 1.29 -2.87 -26.99
CA VAL A 157 1.66 -1.71 -27.84
C VAL A 157 3.16 -1.61 -28.11
N GLY A 158 3.97 -2.55 -27.62
CA GLY A 158 5.42 -2.56 -27.79
C GLY A 158 6.14 -1.41 -27.05
N ALA A 159 5.57 -0.91 -25.95
CA ALA A 159 6.16 0.13 -25.14
C ALA A 159 7.05 -0.43 -24.02
N THR A 160 7.90 0.43 -23.44
CA THR A 160 8.75 0.09 -22.30
C THR A 160 8.51 1.07 -21.16
N LEU A 161 8.85 0.65 -19.94
CA LEU A 161 8.92 1.48 -18.75
C LEU A 161 10.39 1.83 -18.44
N GLY A 162 11.16 2.16 -19.47
CA GLY A 162 12.61 2.36 -19.37
C GLY A 162 13.06 3.49 -18.44
N CYS A 163 12.16 4.44 -18.13
CA CYS A 163 12.41 5.50 -17.15
C CYS A 163 12.25 5.05 -15.70
N VAL A 164 11.55 3.93 -15.44
CA VAL A 164 11.28 3.43 -14.10
C VAL A 164 12.52 2.71 -13.56
N ALA A 165 13.18 3.30 -12.56
CA ALA A 165 14.33 2.71 -11.87
C ALA A 165 13.90 1.72 -10.79
N VAL A 166 12.79 1.98 -10.10
CA VAL A 166 12.26 1.11 -9.04
C VAL A 166 10.74 0.98 -9.18
N ALA A 167 10.28 -0.23 -9.47
CA ALA A 167 8.86 -0.58 -9.42
C ALA A 167 8.58 -1.48 -8.22
N VAL A 168 7.81 -0.99 -7.26
CA VAL A 168 7.36 -1.80 -6.12
C VAL A 168 5.98 -2.37 -6.46
N VAL A 169 5.74 -3.63 -6.09
CA VAL A 169 4.41 -4.26 -6.14
C VAL A 169 4.09 -4.79 -4.75
N GLY A 170 2.93 -4.44 -4.20
CA GLY A 170 2.58 -4.78 -2.83
C GLY A 170 1.09 -4.74 -2.55
N SER A 171 0.72 -4.79 -1.26
CA SER A 171 -0.68 -4.73 -0.78
C SER A 171 -1.61 -5.92 -1.11
N ASP A 172 -1.21 -6.85 -1.98
CA ASP A 172 -1.92 -8.11 -2.23
C ASP A 172 -0.96 -9.19 -2.75
N VAL A 173 -1.46 -10.41 -2.91
CA VAL A 173 -0.69 -11.53 -3.45
C VAL A 173 -0.35 -11.29 -4.92
N VAL A 174 0.95 -11.39 -5.21
CA VAL A 174 1.50 -11.36 -6.57
C VAL A 174 2.32 -12.62 -6.84
N TYR A 175 2.33 -13.05 -8.09
CA TYR A 175 3.08 -14.21 -8.55
C TYR A 175 4.37 -13.80 -9.23
N ARG A 176 5.36 -14.69 -9.14
CA ARG A 176 6.71 -14.44 -9.64
C ARG A 176 6.76 -14.09 -11.12
N HIS A 177 5.97 -14.80 -11.94
CA HIS A 177 5.89 -14.55 -13.38
C HIS A 177 5.36 -13.14 -13.72
N GLU A 178 4.50 -12.58 -12.86
CA GLU A 178 3.91 -11.25 -13.05
C GLU A 178 4.95 -10.16 -12.79
N LEU A 179 5.75 -10.34 -11.73
CA LEU A 179 6.85 -9.43 -11.43
C LEU A 179 7.97 -9.53 -12.46
N ALA A 180 8.26 -10.73 -12.96
CA ALA A 180 9.21 -10.94 -14.05
C ALA A 180 8.74 -10.27 -15.35
N ALA A 181 7.43 -10.31 -15.64
CA ALA A 181 6.87 -9.61 -16.80
C ALA A 181 7.04 -8.09 -16.69
N LEU A 182 6.71 -7.51 -15.53
CA LEU A 182 6.96 -6.11 -15.27
C LEU A 182 8.45 -5.76 -15.40
N ARG A 183 9.35 -6.61 -14.86
CA ARG A 183 10.81 -6.39 -14.90
C ARG A 183 11.36 -6.31 -16.32
N ARG A 184 10.81 -7.06 -17.28
CA ARG A 184 11.21 -7.00 -18.70
C ARG A 184 10.89 -5.68 -19.38
N LEU A 185 9.92 -4.92 -18.86
CA LEU A 185 9.56 -3.61 -19.38
C LEU A 185 10.48 -2.50 -18.85
N LEU A 186 11.14 -2.70 -17.71
CA LEU A 186 12.03 -1.73 -17.11
C LEU A 186 13.39 -1.66 -17.85
N GLY A 187 14.13 -0.58 -17.62
CA GLY A 187 15.50 -0.44 -18.11
C GLY A 187 16.48 -1.49 -17.55
N PRO A 188 17.72 -1.57 -18.08
CA PRO A 188 18.72 -2.55 -17.66
C PRO A 188 19.01 -2.49 -16.15
N ASP A 189 19.08 -1.28 -15.58
CA ASP A 189 19.33 -1.06 -14.15
C ASP A 189 18.07 -1.00 -13.28
N GLY A 190 16.90 -1.17 -13.89
CA GLY A 190 15.61 -1.12 -13.20
C GLY A 190 15.42 -2.33 -12.28
N VAL A 191 14.74 -2.14 -11.15
CA VAL A 191 14.45 -3.22 -10.21
C VAL A 191 12.95 -3.31 -9.95
N VAL A 192 12.47 -4.55 -9.84
CA VAL A 192 11.12 -4.83 -9.37
C VAL A 192 11.22 -5.43 -7.98
N VAL A 193 10.43 -4.89 -7.06
CA VAL A 193 10.39 -5.30 -5.65
C VAL A 193 9.00 -5.77 -5.30
N ASN A 194 8.90 -6.92 -4.62
CA ASN A 194 7.70 -7.28 -3.88
C ASN A 194 7.81 -6.74 -2.46
N SER A 195 6.87 -5.91 -2.03
CA SER A 195 6.82 -5.38 -0.65
C SER A 195 5.61 -5.93 0.10
N TYR A 196 5.83 -6.25 1.37
CA TYR A 196 4.78 -6.68 2.30
C TYR A 196 4.81 -5.80 3.53
N GLY A 197 3.63 -5.37 3.93
CA GLY A 197 3.41 -4.71 5.19
C GLY A 197 1.93 -4.50 5.45
N LEU A 198 1.67 -3.75 6.50
CA LEU A 198 0.34 -3.52 7.02
C LEU A 198 0.36 -2.26 7.88
N THR A 199 -0.80 -1.62 7.97
CA THR A 199 -0.93 -0.33 8.66
C THR A 199 -0.45 -0.38 10.10
N GLU A 200 -0.67 -1.50 10.81
CA GLU A 200 -0.22 -1.68 12.19
C GLU A 200 1.30 -1.79 12.39
N ALA A 201 2.08 -1.93 11.30
CA ALA A 201 3.54 -1.93 11.32
C ALA A 201 4.13 -0.87 10.37
N THR A 202 3.40 0.23 10.17
CA THR A 202 3.82 1.41 9.38
C THR A 202 4.16 1.07 7.92
N ILE A 203 3.12 0.84 7.12
CA ILE A 203 3.16 0.70 5.66
C ILE A 203 3.80 -0.61 5.21
N ASP A 204 5.12 -0.73 5.39
CA ASP A 204 5.96 -1.80 4.85
C ASP A 204 6.83 -2.42 5.95
N SER A 205 7.08 -3.73 5.87
CA SER A 205 7.85 -4.46 6.89
C SER A 205 8.87 -5.43 6.31
N THR A 206 8.58 -6.05 5.16
CA THR A 206 9.50 -6.95 4.48
C THR A 206 9.50 -6.72 2.98
N TRP A 207 10.60 -7.09 2.31
CA TRP A 207 10.75 -6.90 0.87
C TRP A 207 11.62 -7.97 0.21
N SER A 208 11.35 -8.24 -1.06
CA SER A 208 12.11 -9.14 -1.92
C SER A 208 12.33 -8.51 -3.29
N VAL A 209 13.53 -8.64 -3.84
CA VAL A 209 13.82 -8.24 -5.22
C VAL A 209 13.54 -9.43 -6.13
N VAL A 210 12.91 -9.17 -7.28
CA VAL A 210 12.70 -10.20 -8.31
C VAL A 210 14.04 -10.69 -8.83
N GLY A 211 14.35 -11.97 -8.59
CA GLY A 211 15.53 -12.64 -9.14
C GLY A 211 15.38 -13.06 -10.61
N ALA A 212 16.48 -13.49 -11.23
CA ALA A 212 16.52 -13.93 -12.62
C ALA A 212 15.85 -15.31 -12.87
N ASP A 213 15.80 -16.19 -11.85
CA ASP A 213 15.39 -17.60 -11.98
C ASP A 213 14.14 -17.94 -11.14
N GLU A 214 13.12 -17.11 -11.25
CA GLU A 214 11.91 -17.29 -10.45
C GLU A 214 10.88 -18.15 -11.20
N GLY A 215 10.93 -19.46 -10.94
CA GLY A 215 10.07 -20.48 -11.55
C GLY A 215 8.56 -20.15 -11.58
N HIS A 216 7.88 -20.75 -12.57
CA HIS A 216 6.50 -20.46 -12.95
C HIS A 216 5.48 -20.83 -11.84
N ASP A 217 4.42 -20.03 -11.71
CA ASP A 217 3.23 -20.20 -10.84
C ASP A 217 3.39 -20.20 -9.31
N ARG A 218 4.54 -19.79 -8.77
CA ARG A 218 4.68 -19.57 -7.31
C ARG A 218 4.36 -18.13 -6.92
N ARG A 219 3.87 -17.94 -5.69
CA ARG A 219 3.77 -16.61 -5.07
C ARG A 219 5.18 -16.02 -4.93
N ALA A 220 5.28 -14.70 -5.10
CA ALA A 220 6.49 -13.97 -4.77
C ALA A 220 6.80 -14.11 -3.27
N LEU A 221 8.09 -14.13 -2.93
CA LEU A 221 8.51 -14.08 -1.53
C LEU A 221 8.18 -12.69 -0.98
N ILE A 222 7.72 -12.63 0.26
CA ILE A 222 7.62 -11.36 0.98
C ILE A 222 8.99 -10.93 1.53
N GLY A 223 9.97 -11.83 1.45
CA GLY A 223 11.39 -11.48 1.49
C GLY A 223 11.95 -11.30 2.89
N ARG A 224 12.82 -10.30 3.06
CA ARG A 224 13.54 -10.04 4.31
C ARG A 224 13.07 -8.76 4.98
N PRO A 225 13.29 -8.57 6.29
CA PRO A 225 12.88 -7.36 6.99
C PRO A 225 13.54 -6.11 6.40
N TYR A 226 12.83 -4.99 6.38
CA TYR A 226 13.49 -3.69 6.26
C TYR A 226 14.31 -3.39 7.51
N PRO A 227 15.37 -2.57 7.40
CA PRO A 227 16.04 -2.02 8.57
C PRO A 227 15.04 -1.35 9.52
N GLY A 228 15.03 -1.76 10.79
CA GLY A 228 14.10 -1.24 11.81
C GLY A 228 12.82 -2.06 12.01
N ALA A 229 12.58 -3.07 11.17
CA ALA A 229 11.55 -4.09 11.39
C ALA A 229 12.17 -5.37 11.96
N ASP A 230 11.63 -5.84 13.07
CA ASP A 230 12.00 -7.14 13.64
C ASP A 230 10.95 -8.17 13.24
N ILE A 231 11.36 -9.34 12.79
CA ILE A 231 10.44 -10.40 12.39
C ILE A 231 10.61 -11.64 13.26
N ALA A 232 9.50 -12.06 13.86
CA ALA A 232 9.40 -13.33 14.57
C ALA A 232 8.35 -14.22 13.88
N VAL A 233 8.72 -15.48 13.66
CA VAL A 233 7.79 -16.51 13.16
C VAL A 233 7.53 -17.46 14.32
N LEU A 234 6.31 -17.42 14.85
CA LEU A 234 5.95 -18.08 16.11
C LEU A 234 5.02 -19.27 15.89
N ASP A 235 5.23 -20.35 16.64
CA ASP A 235 4.32 -21.48 16.72
C ASP A 235 3.09 -21.17 17.58
N GLU A 236 2.21 -22.16 17.79
CA GLU A 236 1.00 -21.98 18.59
C GLU A 236 1.26 -21.80 20.10
N ARG A 237 2.47 -22.09 20.57
CA ARG A 237 2.90 -21.96 21.96
C ARG A 237 3.67 -20.66 22.20
N GLY A 238 3.88 -19.84 21.16
CA GLY A 238 4.64 -18.59 21.23
C GLY A 238 6.15 -18.77 21.11
N GLY A 239 6.63 -19.98 20.74
CA GLY A 239 8.04 -20.25 20.48
C GLY A 239 8.44 -19.92 19.05
N LEU A 240 9.70 -19.55 18.83
CA LEU A 240 10.24 -19.35 17.48
C LEU A 240 10.23 -20.66 16.69
N THR A 241 9.76 -20.62 15.45
CA THR A 241 9.82 -21.77 14.55
C THR A 241 11.21 -21.89 13.90
N PRO A 242 11.77 -23.10 13.77
CA PRO A 242 12.95 -23.32 12.94
C PRO A 242 12.72 -22.93 11.47
N PRO A 243 13.78 -22.65 10.69
CA PRO A 243 13.64 -22.39 9.27
C PRO A 243 12.93 -23.53 8.52
N GLY A 244 12.11 -23.19 7.52
CA GLY A 244 11.28 -24.13 6.76
C GLY A 244 9.98 -24.55 7.45
N VAL A 245 9.84 -24.36 8.77
CA VAL A 245 8.64 -24.72 9.53
C VAL A 245 7.64 -23.56 9.50
N PRO A 246 6.37 -23.79 9.09
CA PRO A 246 5.34 -22.75 9.12
C PRO A 246 5.01 -22.25 10.54
N GLY A 247 4.84 -20.93 10.67
CA GLY A 247 4.38 -20.27 11.89
C GLY A 247 3.64 -18.96 11.60
N THR A 248 3.11 -18.33 12.64
CA THR A 248 2.41 -17.04 12.52
C THR A 248 3.42 -15.90 12.55
N LEU A 249 3.32 -15.01 11.57
CA LEU A 249 4.16 -13.82 11.44
C LEU A 249 3.82 -12.80 12.54
N HIS A 250 4.86 -12.36 13.23
CA HIS A 250 4.82 -11.30 14.22
C HIS A 250 5.86 -10.24 13.86
N ILE A 251 5.48 -8.97 13.96
CA ILE A 251 6.34 -7.84 13.56
C ILE A 251 6.63 -6.99 14.80
N GLY A 252 7.91 -6.80 15.10
CA GLY A 252 8.45 -5.94 16.14
C GLY A 252 9.19 -4.74 15.56
N GLY A 253 9.88 -4.03 16.45
CA GLY A 253 10.69 -2.87 16.10
C GLY A 253 9.93 -1.54 16.16
N VAL A 254 10.65 -0.47 15.83
CA VAL A 254 10.17 0.92 15.97
C VAL A 254 8.98 1.25 15.05
N ALA A 255 8.79 0.48 13.97
CA ALA A 255 7.69 0.65 13.02
C ALA A 255 6.34 0.12 13.54
N VAL A 256 6.28 -0.56 14.68
CA VAL A 256 5.02 -1.07 15.25
C VAL A 256 4.18 0.09 15.79
N ALA A 257 2.91 0.14 15.37
CA ALA A 257 1.97 1.18 15.77
C ALA A 257 1.71 1.19 17.28
N ARG A 258 1.24 2.34 17.80
CA ARG A 258 0.86 2.48 19.23
C ARG A 258 -0.20 1.45 19.62
N GLY A 259 -1.13 1.21 18.72
CA GLY A 259 -2.31 0.37 18.90
C GLY A 259 -3.50 0.91 18.13
N TYR A 260 -4.69 0.46 18.54
CA TYR A 260 -5.95 0.91 17.97
C TYR A 260 -6.57 2.04 18.82
N LEU A 261 -6.93 3.14 18.18
CA LEU A 261 -7.56 4.31 18.80
C LEU A 261 -8.86 3.90 19.50
N GLY A 262 -8.98 4.24 20.79
CA GLY A 262 -10.16 3.95 21.61
C GLY A 262 -10.46 2.45 21.81
N ALA A 263 -9.51 1.55 21.53
CA ALA A 263 -9.75 0.11 21.56
C ALA A 263 -8.62 -0.67 22.29
N PRO A 264 -8.46 -0.46 23.61
CA PRO A 264 -7.38 -1.08 24.39
C PRO A 264 -7.46 -2.61 24.41
N ALA A 265 -8.65 -3.21 24.50
CA ALA A 265 -8.81 -4.67 24.47
C ALA A 265 -8.31 -5.28 23.15
N ARG A 266 -8.70 -4.68 22.01
CA ARG A 266 -8.22 -5.12 20.68
C ARG A 266 -6.72 -4.89 20.50
N THR A 267 -6.21 -3.84 21.13
CA THR A 267 -4.78 -3.55 21.13
C THR A 267 -4.03 -4.65 21.88
N ALA A 268 -4.45 -4.99 23.11
CA ALA A 268 -3.85 -6.07 23.88
C ALA A 268 -3.95 -7.45 23.18
N GLU A 269 -5.02 -7.70 22.42
CA GLU A 269 -5.18 -8.94 21.63
C GLU A 269 -4.18 -9.06 20.46
N ARG A 270 -3.68 -7.95 19.92
CA ARG A 270 -2.87 -7.94 18.69
C ARG A 270 -1.45 -7.45 18.86
N PHE A 271 -1.21 -6.59 19.84
CA PHE A 271 0.10 -6.03 20.17
C PHE A 271 0.57 -6.76 21.44
N VAL A 272 1.12 -7.95 21.23
CA VAL A 272 1.51 -8.90 22.28
C VAL A 272 2.93 -8.61 22.78
N PRO A 273 3.30 -9.02 24.00
CA PRO A 273 4.67 -8.90 24.48
C PRO A 273 5.66 -9.67 23.58
N ASP A 274 6.84 -9.11 23.36
CA ASP A 274 7.95 -9.83 22.73
C ASP A 274 8.46 -10.95 23.69
N PRO A 275 8.48 -12.23 23.28
CA PRO A 275 9.05 -13.32 24.08
C PRO A 275 10.53 -13.09 24.48
N ALA A 276 11.27 -12.27 23.73
CA ALA A 276 12.64 -11.91 24.06
C ALA A 276 12.77 -10.96 25.26
N GLY A 277 11.66 -10.38 25.73
CA GLY A 277 11.63 -9.48 26.89
C GLY A 277 11.97 -8.02 26.55
N GLY A 278 12.24 -7.21 27.58
CA GLY A 278 12.68 -5.81 27.42
C GLY A 278 11.55 -4.78 27.17
N GLY A 279 10.28 -5.17 27.34
CA GLY A 279 9.13 -4.26 27.20
C GLY A 279 8.72 -3.96 25.75
N ALA A 280 9.41 -4.54 24.76
CA ALA A 280 9.03 -4.47 23.35
C ALA A 280 7.71 -5.23 23.10
N ARG A 281 6.99 -4.81 22.06
CA ARG A 281 5.74 -5.44 21.61
C ARG A 281 5.89 -5.94 20.18
N LEU A 282 5.23 -7.05 19.90
CA LEU A 282 5.07 -7.60 18.57
C LEU A 282 3.61 -7.46 18.13
N TYR A 283 3.40 -7.13 16.86
CA TYR A 283 2.09 -7.17 16.23
C TYR A 283 1.82 -8.56 15.62
N ASP A 284 0.80 -9.27 16.10
CA ASP A 284 0.27 -10.52 15.52
C ASP A 284 -0.55 -10.21 14.25
N THR A 285 0.10 -10.37 13.10
CA THR A 285 -0.49 -10.11 11.77
C THR A 285 -1.63 -11.08 11.45
N GLY A 286 -1.61 -12.26 12.08
CA GLY A 286 -2.46 -13.40 11.74
C GLY A 286 -2.13 -14.06 10.40
N ASP A 287 -0.99 -13.74 9.80
CA ASP A 287 -0.51 -14.35 8.55
C ASP A 287 0.42 -15.53 8.84
N LEU A 288 0.28 -16.60 8.07
CA LEU A 288 1.11 -17.80 8.14
C LEU A 288 2.27 -17.66 7.15
N VAL A 289 3.49 -17.86 7.63
CA VAL A 289 4.72 -17.73 6.85
C VAL A 289 5.70 -18.83 7.22
N ARG A 290 6.78 -18.96 6.45
CA ARG A 290 7.98 -19.70 6.84
C ARG A 290 9.22 -19.06 6.24
N TRP A 291 10.36 -19.29 6.87
CA TRP A 291 11.66 -18.98 6.26
C TRP A 291 12.03 -20.03 5.22
N VAL A 292 12.51 -19.58 4.06
CA VAL A 292 13.05 -20.42 2.99
C VAL A 292 14.45 -19.96 2.62
N ALA A 293 15.33 -20.90 2.31
CA ALA A 293 16.67 -20.60 1.83
C ALA A 293 16.62 -20.13 0.39
N THR A 294 17.41 -19.12 0.06
CA THR A 294 17.62 -18.54 -1.26
C THR A 294 19.12 -18.32 -1.47
N GLY A 295 19.55 -18.00 -2.70
CA GLY A 295 20.96 -17.68 -2.98
C GLY A 295 21.50 -16.54 -2.12
N ASP A 296 20.64 -15.60 -1.74
CA ASP A 296 20.98 -14.40 -0.97
C ASP A 296 20.65 -14.54 0.54
N GLY A 297 20.55 -15.78 1.03
CA GLY A 297 20.25 -16.10 2.43
C GLY A 297 18.78 -16.47 2.66
N TRP A 298 18.22 -16.13 3.82
CA TRP A 298 16.86 -16.52 4.20
C TRP A 298 15.83 -15.46 3.83
N GLN A 299 14.72 -15.90 3.25
CA GLN A 299 13.58 -15.05 2.90
C GLN A 299 12.27 -15.66 3.39
N LEU A 300 11.26 -14.83 3.61
CA LEU A 300 9.94 -15.24 4.05
C LEU A 300 9.05 -15.60 2.84
N GLU A 301 8.42 -16.77 2.94
CA GLU A 301 7.36 -17.21 2.04
C GLU A 301 6.00 -17.05 2.73
N TYR A 302 5.07 -16.35 2.09
CA TYR A 302 3.71 -16.18 2.58
C TYR A 302 2.80 -17.35 2.19
N LEU A 303 2.21 -18.00 3.19
CA LEU A 303 1.40 -19.21 3.03
C LEU A 303 -0.10 -18.93 3.06
N GLY A 304 -0.53 -17.79 3.62
CA GLY A 304 -1.95 -17.40 3.71
C GLY A 304 -2.30 -16.82 5.07
N ARG A 305 -3.57 -16.50 5.28
CA ARG A 305 -4.09 -16.07 6.60
C ARG A 305 -4.37 -17.28 7.49
N ARG A 306 -4.01 -17.20 8.76
CA ARG A 306 -4.46 -18.15 9.79
C ARG A 306 -5.99 -18.15 9.83
N ALA A 307 -6.59 -19.35 9.88
CA ALA A 307 -8.03 -19.46 10.08
C ALA A 307 -8.42 -18.77 11.40
N ARG A 308 -9.50 -17.98 11.39
CA ARG A 308 -10.02 -17.39 12.63
C ARG A 308 -10.31 -18.54 13.59
N ARG A 309 -9.66 -18.56 14.75
CA ARG A 309 -10.10 -19.41 15.87
C ARG A 309 -11.57 -19.04 16.09
N GLY A 310 -12.48 -19.99 15.88
CA GLY A 310 -13.87 -19.80 16.29
C GLY A 310 -13.84 -19.43 17.78
N ARG A 311 -14.74 -18.55 18.23
CA ARG A 311 -14.96 -18.31 19.66
C ARG A 311 -15.48 -19.61 20.30
N GLY A 312 -14.60 -20.58 20.46
CA GLY A 312 -14.82 -21.80 21.22
C GLY A 312 -14.50 -21.47 22.66
N ARG A 313 -15.47 -21.71 23.54
CA ARG A 313 -15.32 -21.63 25.00
C ARG A 313 -14.00 -22.28 25.44
N PRO A 314 -13.34 -21.77 26.51
CA PRO A 314 -12.12 -22.37 27.02
C PRO A 314 -12.39 -23.82 27.39
N ALA A 315 -11.60 -24.73 26.83
CA ALA A 315 -11.67 -26.15 27.12
C ALA A 315 -11.00 -26.41 28.48
N HIS A 316 -11.76 -26.27 29.56
CA HIS A 316 -11.46 -26.97 30.80
C HIS A 316 -12.34 -28.24 30.91
N ALA A 317 -11.62 -29.35 30.99
CA ALA A 317 -11.97 -30.72 31.34
C ALA A 317 -13.43 -31.06 31.75
N ALA A 318 -13.98 -32.09 31.11
CA ALA A 318 -14.65 -33.18 31.82
C ALA A 318 -14.56 -34.48 31.01
N ARG A 319 -13.69 -35.40 31.47
CA ARG A 319 -13.80 -36.83 31.16
C ARG A 319 -15.13 -37.34 31.73
N ARG A 320 -16.08 -37.76 30.89
CA ARG A 320 -17.06 -38.80 31.26
C ARG A 320 -17.31 -39.74 30.08
N ARG A 321 -17.25 -41.03 30.40
CA ARG A 321 -17.33 -42.18 29.48
C ARG A 321 -18.79 -42.45 29.08
N ARG A 322 -18.95 -42.82 27.80
CA ARG A 322 -19.86 -43.80 27.17
C ARG A 322 -21.37 -43.72 27.48
N ARG A 323 -22.19 -43.65 26.42
CA ARG A 323 -23.00 -44.77 25.88
C ARG A 323 -23.63 -44.37 24.55
N GLY A 324 -23.73 -45.34 23.64
CA GLY A 324 -24.01 -45.12 22.22
C GLY A 324 -25.47 -44.81 21.89
N ARG A 325 -25.67 -44.31 20.67
CA ARG A 325 -26.88 -44.53 19.86
C ARG A 325 -26.58 -44.22 18.40
N ALA A 326 -27.26 -44.99 17.56
CA ALA A 326 -27.07 -45.20 16.14
C ALA A 326 -27.21 -43.95 15.26
N ARG A 327 -26.53 -43.98 14.10
CA ARG A 327 -26.76 -43.11 12.94
C ARG A 327 -27.99 -43.58 12.15
N PRO A 328 -28.75 -42.64 11.56
CA PRO A 328 -29.35 -42.86 10.24
C PRO A 328 -28.87 -41.81 9.20
N PRO A 329 -29.07 -42.06 7.90
CA PRO A 329 -28.32 -41.41 6.83
C PRO A 329 -29.06 -40.23 6.18
N GLY A 330 -28.31 -39.43 5.42
CA GLY A 330 -28.83 -38.61 4.33
C GLY A 330 -29.10 -37.14 4.66
N ARG A 331 -28.18 -36.27 4.20
CA ARG A 331 -28.49 -34.97 3.55
C ARG A 331 -27.18 -34.36 3.04
N ARG A 332 -26.99 -34.39 1.72
CA ARG A 332 -25.98 -33.59 1.02
C ARG A 332 -26.29 -32.11 1.30
N ARG A 333 -25.45 -31.44 2.09
CA ARG A 333 -25.42 -29.97 2.17
C ARG A 333 -24.19 -29.48 1.43
N GLY A 334 -24.42 -28.82 0.29
CA GLY A 334 -23.39 -28.11 -0.44
C GLY A 334 -22.77 -27.04 0.45
N ARG A 335 -21.45 -27.11 0.62
CA ARG A 335 -20.68 -26.04 1.27
C ARG A 335 -20.46 -24.93 0.25
N ALA A 336 -21.21 -23.86 0.38
CA ALA A 336 -20.86 -22.58 -0.23
C ALA A 336 -19.57 -22.06 0.44
N ARG A 337 -18.45 -22.08 -0.31
CA ARG A 337 -17.24 -21.34 0.03
C ARG A 337 -17.55 -19.86 -0.13
N ARG A 338 -17.68 -19.12 0.98
CA ARG A 338 -17.61 -17.65 0.95
C ARG A 338 -16.13 -17.25 0.87
N LEU A 339 -15.69 -16.91 -0.34
CA LEU A 339 -14.51 -16.09 -0.57
C LEU A 339 -14.90 -14.66 -0.21
N SER A 340 -14.35 -14.11 0.87
CA SER A 340 -14.36 -12.66 1.09
C SER A 340 -13.16 -12.08 0.34
N GLY A 341 -13.39 -11.75 -0.93
CA GLY A 341 -12.59 -10.79 -1.67
C GLY A 341 -13.18 -9.39 -1.47
N CYS A 342 -12.32 -8.43 -1.19
CA CYS A 342 -12.63 -7.01 -1.20
C CYS A 342 -12.77 -6.52 -2.66
N ILE A 343 -13.36 -5.33 -2.81
CA ILE A 343 -13.62 -4.55 -4.04
C ILE A 343 -15.01 -4.80 -4.63
N GLY A 344 -15.90 -3.84 -4.34
CA GLY A 344 -17.17 -3.69 -5.02
C GLY A 344 -16.97 -2.96 -6.33
N THR A 345 -17.15 -3.67 -7.44
CA THR A 345 -17.56 -3.11 -8.72
C THR A 345 -18.87 -3.79 -9.08
N GLY A 346 -19.93 -3.00 -9.17
CA GLY A 346 -21.26 -3.48 -9.55
C GLY A 346 -21.21 -4.02 -10.97
N ASP A 347 -21.41 -5.33 -11.10
CA ASP A 347 -21.46 -5.98 -12.40
C ASP A 347 -22.93 -6.29 -12.75
N ARG A 348 -23.51 -5.44 -13.61
CA ARG A 348 -24.79 -5.71 -14.26
C ARG A 348 -24.53 -6.72 -15.38
N ARG A 349 -24.94 -7.97 -15.16
CA ARG A 349 -24.99 -8.97 -16.23
C ARG A 349 -26.11 -8.65 -17.24
N PRO A 350 -25.86 -8.75 -18.56
CA PRO A 350 -26.90 -8.60 -19.57
C PRO A 350 -27.69 -9.91 -19.72
N GLY A 351 -28.99 -9.85 -19.41
CA GLY A 351 -29.93 -10.92 -19.73
C GLY A 351 -30.36 -10.82 -21.19
N ARG A 352 -30.04 -11.85 -21.98
CA ARG A 352 -30.59 -12.05 -23.33
C ARG A 352 -32.08 -12.40 -23.21
N ALA A 353 -32.95 -11.53 -23.74
CA ALA A 353 -34.32 -11.88 -24.10
C ALA A 353 -34.55 -11.48 -25.55
N ARG A 354 -34.93 -12.45 -26.40
CA ARG A 354 -35.36 -12.25 -27.78
C ARG A 354 -36.81 -11.76 -27.79
N PRO A 355 -37.19 -10.77 -28.61
CA PRO A 355 -38.57 -10.59 -29.05
C PRO A 355 -38.77 -11.15 -30.48
N ARG A 356 -39.91 -11.79 -30.71
CA ARG A 356 -40.47 -12.07 -32.05
C ARG A 356 -41.43 -10.92 -32.45
N PRO A 357 -41.67 -10.69 -33.76
CA PRO A 357 -42.21 -9.43 -34.29
C PRO A 357 -43.72 -9.48 -34.56
N GLU A 358 -44.25 -8.32 -35.00
CA GLU A 358 -45.62 -7.95 -35.49
C GLU A 358 -46.32 -6.94 -34.54
N ARG A 359 -46.93 -5.82 -34.97
CA ARG A 359 -47.44 -5.32 -36.27
C ARG A 359 -47.57 -3.78 -36.21
N ALA A 360 -47.76 -3.18 -37.38
CA ALA A 360 -47.77 -1.75 -37.70
C ALA A 360 -48.96 -0.91 -37.17
N ALA A 361 -48.73 0.40 -36.97
CA ALA A 361 -49.59 1.51 -37.42
C ALA A 361 -48.86 2.85 -37.25
N ALA A 362 -49.01 3.76 -38.22
CA ALA A 362 -48.55 5.15 -38.27
C ALA A 362 -49.78 6.08 -38.37
N PRO A 363 -49.68 7.42 -38.56
CA PRO A 363 -48.79 8.46 -38.00
C PRO A 363 -49.61 9.62 -37.35
N GLY A 364 -48.95 10.66 -36.83
CA GLY A 364 -49.63 11.88 -36.35
C GLY A 364 -48.71 13.02 -35.95
N ASP A 365 -48.31 13.81 -36.96
CA ASP A 365 -48.06 15.25 -37.05
C ASP A 365 -47.50 16.16 -35.92
N ALA A 366 -46.55 16.98 -36.41
CA ALA A 366 -46.36 18.43 -36.22
C ALA A 366 -45.76 18.97 -34.90
N ALA A 367 -44.52 19.47 -34.97
CA ALA A 367 -44.22 20.91 -35.18
C ALA A 367 -42.83 21.27 -34.62
N ASP A 368 -41.93 21.67 -35.53
CA ASP A 368 -40.83 22.63 -35.29
C ASP A 368 -41.35 24.02 -35.81
N PRO A 369 -40.73 25.21 -35.60
CA PRO A 369 -39.36 25.47 -35.14
C PRO A 369 -39.23 26.67 -34.17
N VAL A 370 -38.03 26.93 -33.60
CA VAL A 370 -37.37 28.26 -33.63
C VAL A 370 -35.85 28.13 -33.40
N ARG A 371 -35.13 28.82 -34.29
CA ARG A 371 -33.69 29.02 -34.52
C ARG A 371 -32.86 29.53 -33.32
N GLY A 372 -31.55 29.18 -33.36
CA GLY A 372 -30.47 29.53 -32.42
C GLY A 372 -30.00 31.01 -32.42
N PRO A 373 -28.74 31.34 -32.02
CA PRO A 373 -27.53 30.75 -32.60
C PRO A 373 -26.39 30.39 -31.60
N ALA A 374 -25.38 29.73 -32.15
CA ALA A 374 -24.14 29.25 -31.53
C ALA A 374 -22.97 30.29 -31.70
N PRO A 375 -21.72 30.00 -31.28
CA PRO A 375 -20.81 30.93 -30.57
C PRO A 375 -19.79 31.65 -31.48
N PRO A 376 -18.95 32.56 -30.95
CA PRO A 376 -17.78 33.05 -31.69
C PRO A 376 -16.48 32.32 -31.33
N ALA A 377 -15.65 32.17 -32.37
CA ALA A 377 -14.29 31.61 -32.36
C ALA A 377 -13.21 32.71 -32.37
N ALA A 378 -12.02 32.31 -31.90
CA ALA A 378 -10.64 32.76 -32.13
C ALA A 378 -10.31 34.17 -32.69
N VAL A 379 -9.31 34.81 -32.06
CA VAL A 379 -8.39 35.77 -32.70
C VAL A 379 -6.94 35.39 -32.39
N GLU A 380 -6.15 35.33 -33.45
CA GLU A 380 -4.70 35.11 -33.54
C GLU A 380 -3.98 36.48 -33.57
N GLN A 381 -2.83 36.64 -32.90
CA GLN A 381 -1.79 37.59 -33.33
C GLN A 381 -0.38 37.05 -33.06
N ARG A 382 0.48 37.24 -34.05
CA ARG A 382 1.86 36.75 -34.19
C ARG A 382 2.91 37.84 -33.88
N GLN A 383 4.03 37.36 -33.31
CA GLN A 383 5.45 37.70 -33.54
C GLN A 383 6.04 39.07 -33.13
N GLY A 384 7.14 38.96 -32.34
CA GLY A 384 8.21 39.94 -32.21
C GLY A 384 9.31 39.50 -31.21
N ARG A 385 10.52 39.20 -31.69
CA ARG A 385 11.81 39.07 -30.98
C ARG A 385 12.90 39.65 -31.92
N PRO A 386 14.14 39.98 -31.49
CA PRO A 386 14.76 39.86 -30.16
C PRO A 386 15.57 41.12 -29.70
N ALA A 387 16.04 41.15 -28.45
CA ALA A 387 17.34 41.73 -28.06
C ALA A 387 17.75 41.29 -26.63
N ASP A 388 18.98 40.81 -26.50
CA ASP A 388 19.81 40.67 -25.29
C ASP A 388 21.06 41.54 -25.56
N PRO A 389 21.68 42.25 -24.60
CA PRO A 389 22.63 41.60 -23.67
C PRO A 389 22.69 42.23 -22.26
N GLY A 390 22.97 41.44 -21.22
CA GLY A 390 23.52 42.04 -19.99
C GLY A 390 23.63 41.18 -18.74
N ARG A 391 24.72 40.42 -18.65
CA ARG A 391 25.43 39.98 -17.42
C ARG A 391 24.91 40.50 -16.06
N ALA A 392 24.50 39.58 -15.19
CA ALA A 392 24.84 39.62 -13.76
C ALA A 392 24.79 38.21 -13.14
N ALA A 393 25.92 37.76 -12.60
CA ALA A 393 26.11 36.49 -11.92
C ALA A 393 25.44 36.47 -10.51
N PRO A 394 25.15 35.28 -9.95
CA PRO A 394 24.26 35.15 -8.80
C PRO A 394 24.97 35.39 -7.46
N ARG A 395 24.29 36.12 -6.55
CA ARG A 395 24.69 36.24 -5.14
C ARG A 395 24.48 34.91 -4.42
N ARG A 396 25.57 34.18 -4.19
CA ARG A 396 25.65 33.01 -3.32
C ARG A 396 25.25 33.40 -1.89
N ARG A 397 24.10 32.94 -1.41
CA ARG A 397 23.84 32.83 0.04
C ARG A 397 24.59 31.61 0.56
N ARG A 398 25.55 31.87 1.46
CA ARG A 398 26.33 30.87 2.18
C ARG A 398 25.41 30.13 3.15
N VAL A 399 25.22 28.84 2.93
CA VAL A 399 24.75 27.90 3.96
C VAL A 399 25.94 27.58 4.88
N PRO A 400 25.81 27.65 6.21
CA PRO A 400 26.91 27.29 7.10
C PRO A 400 27.18 25.79 7.02
N ARG A 401 28.43 25.43 6.70
CA ARG A 401 28.96 24.07 6.80
C ARG A 401 29.11 23.71 8.29
N LEU A 402 28.31 22.77 8.78
CA LEU A 402 28.63 22.05 10.02
C LEU A 402 29.70 20.99 9.69
N GLY A 403 30.90 21.20 10.23
CA GLY A 403 32.01 20.25 10.14
C GLY A 403 31.78 19.00 11.01
N PRO A 404 32.56 17.94 10.77
CA PRO A 404 32.25 16.60 11.26
C PRO A 404 32.64 16.45 12.73
N ARG A 405 31.69 16.05 13.58
CA ARG A 405 32.03 15.44 14.88
C ARG A 405 32.32 13.96 14.67
N ALA A 406 33.56 13.60 14.94
CA ALA A 406 34.07 12.25 14.85
C ALA A 406 33.50 11.33 15.94
N ALA A 407 33.51 10.04 15.59
CA ALA A 407 33.55 8.87 16.47
C ALA A 407 32.28 8.44 17.23
N HIS A 408 31.51 7.55 16.60
CA HIS A 408 31.30 6.22 17.20
C HIS A 408 31.17 5.16 16.10
N ARG A 409 32.30 4.51 15.79
CA ARG A 409 32.30 3.21 15.13
C ARG A 409 31.73 2.18 16.11
N ARG A 410 30.55 1.63 15.86
CA ARG A 410 30.19 0.27 16.30
C ARG A 410 29.38 -0.43 15.23
N ARG A 411 29.84 -1.66 14.96
CA ARG A 411 29.36 -2.65 14.00
C ARG A 411 27.87 -2.95 14.21
N ALA A 412 27.11 -3.07 13.12
CA ALA A 412 25.87 -3.83 13.10
C ALA A 412 25.93 -4.80 11.91
N ALA A 413 26.59 -5.93 12.15
CA ALA A 413 26.42 -7.15 11.36
C ALA A 413 25.33 -7.98 12.05
N ALA A 414 24.36 -8.42 11.24
CA ALA A 414 23.39 -9.52 11.41
C ALA A 414 22.91 -9.96 12.80
N ALA A 415 21.59 -10.09 12.95
CA ALA A 415 20.99 -11.16 13.74
C ALA A 415 19.69 -11.66 13.07
N VAL A 416 19.85 -12.53 12.06
CA VAL A 416 18.86 -13.60 11.86
C VAL A 416 18.99 -14.47 13.11
N ARG A 417 18.01 -14.44 14.03
CA ARG A 417 18.03 -15.29 15.23
C ARG A 417 17.70 -16.73 14.81
N LEU A 418 18.74 -17.46 14.41
CA LEU A 418 18.75 -18.92 14.41
C LEU A 418 19.12 -19.36 15.84
N ALA A 419 18.37 -20.34 16.35
CA ALA A 419 18.63 -20.96 17.65
C ALA A 419 19.99 -21.68 17.68
#